data_AF-A0A5F1HSW6-F1
#
_entry.id   AF-A0A5F1HSW6-F1
#
_cell.length_a   1.000
_cell.length_b   1.000
_cell.length_c   1.000
_cell.angle_alpha   90.00
_cell.angle_beta   90.00
_cell.angle_gamma   90.00
#
_symmetry.space_group_name_H-M   'P 1'
#
loop_
_entity.id
_entity.type
_entity.pdbx_description
1 polymer ?
#
loop_
_entity_poly.entity_id
_entity_poly.type
_entity_poly.pdbx_seq_one_letter_code
_entity_poly.pdbx_strand_id
1 'polypeptide(L)'
;MRLFDFHKPGVTKVKDQLEKNLIKLQTLLDELEGTLLEEVSQLSRARINPVSLQVISDNKSRLLAAINFYDEERKHAEKNAQLYIPYKNNARLATRWEGITLVLRRASDLNQRSNQLLEIHMERVTTLRKLIVQTGNMPSLYGEDGDHSHHHVGNSYRISV
;
A
#
# COMPACT_ATOMS: atom_id res chain seq x y z
N MET A 1 36.26 51.16 5.20
CA MET A 1 36.57 49.71 5.04
C MET A 1 35.25 48.97 5.20
N ARG A 2 34.72 48.45 4.08
CA ARG A 2 33.41 47.78 3.99
C ARG A 2 33.49 46.42 4.69
N LEU A 3 32.44 46.03 5.41
CA LEU A 3 31.97 44.65 5.59
C LEU A 3 30.69 44.69 6.46
N PHE A 4 29.63 45.30 5.91
CA PHE A 4 28.27 44.97 6.36
C PHE A 4 27.81 43.82 5.49
N ASP A 5 27.93 42.60 6.01
CA ASP A 5 27.30 41.42 5.44
C ASP A 5 25.79 41.67 5.36
N PHE A 6 25.30 41.89 4.14
CA PHE A 6 23.88 41.90 3.83
C PHE A 6 23.33 40.48 4.00
N HIS A 7 22.96 40.14 5.23
CA HIS A 7 22.08 39.01 5.49
C HIS A 7 20.70 39.31 4.89
N LYS A 8 20.49 38.88 3.64
CA LYS A 8 19.21 39.07 2.94
C LYS A 8 18.09 38.34 3.71
N PRO A 9 17.09 39.05 4.26
CA PRO A 9 16.02 38.45 5.09
C PRO A 9 15.18 37.40 4.34
N GLY A 10 15.17 37.44 3.00
CA GLY A 10 14.51 36.41 2.18
C GLY A 10 15.19 35.04 2.23
N VAL A 11 16.52 34.97 2.37
CA VAL A 11 17.25 33.69 2.38
C VAL A 11 17.01 32.91 3.67
N THR A 12 16.87 33.62 4.79
CA THR A 12 16.58 33.03 6.11
C THR A 12 15.17 32.43 6.14
N LYS A 13 14.18 33.14 5.57
CA LYS A 13 12.81 32.65 5.46
C LYS A 13 12.70 31.39 4.59
N VAL A 14 13.46 31.31 3.50
CA VAL A 14 13.48 30.11 2.63
C VAL A 14 14.17 28.93 3.32
N LYS A 15 15.25 29.17 4.09
CA LYS A 15 15.91 28.12 4.89
C LYS A 15 15.00 27.56 5.98
N ASP A 16 14.24 28.42 6.66
CA ASP A 16 13.25 27.99 7.66
C ASP A 16 12.11 27.19 7.02
N GLN A 17 11.67 27.58 5.82
CA GLN A 17 10.66 26.81 5.07
C GLN A 17 11.19 25.43 4.65
N LEU A 18 12.45 25.35 4.20
CA LEU A 18 13.08 24.08 3.86
C LEU A 18 13.17 23.15 5.09
N GLU A 19 13.56 23.67 6.25
CA GLU A 19 13.59 22.87 7.49
C GLU A 19 12.19 22.35 7.86
N LYS A 20 11.15 23.19 7.76
CA LYS A 20 9.76 22.78 8.00
C LYS A 20 9.30 21.69 7.03
N ASN A 21 9.61 21.82 5.74
CA ASN A 21 9.26 20.83 4.73
C ASN A 21 9.95 19.49 5.01
N LEU A 22 11.23 19.50 5.39
CA LEU A 22 11.96 18.29 5.76
C LEU A 22 11.41 17.63 7.02
N ILE A 23 11.05 18.40 8.05
CA ILE A 23 10.40 17.86 9.25
C ILE A 23 9.08 17.19 8.87
N LYS A 24 8.26 17.86 8.07
CA LYS A 24 6.95 17.32 7.69
C LYS A 24 7.08 16.07 6.82
N LEU A 25 8.04 16.05 5.90
CA LEU A 25 8.35 14.90 5.07
C LEU A 25 8.83 13.70 5.91
N GLN A 26 9.68 13.94 6.92
CA GLN A 26 10.11 12.91 7.85
C GLN A 26 8.92 12.31 8.62
N THR A 27 8.06 13.14 9.21
CA THR A 27 6.86 12.66 9.94
C THR A 27 5.94 11.84 9.05
N LEU A 28 5.69 12.28 7.81
CA LEU A 28 4.83 11.54 6.88
C LEU A 28 5.46 10.19 6.46
N LEU A 29 6.78 10.13 6.34
CA LEU A 29 7.49 8.88 6.06
C LEU A 29 7.44 7.91 7.24
N ASP A 30 7.56 8.40 8.48
CA ASP A 30 7.40 7.59 9.69
C ASP A 30 5.97 7.02 9.78
N GLU A 31 4.95 7.84 9.47
CA GLU A 31 3.54 7.40 9.39
C GLU A 31 3.32 6.35 8.28
N LEU A 32 4.01 6.51 7.14
CA LEU A 32 3.97 5.55 6.02
C LEU A 32 4.63 4.22 6.41
N GLU A 33 5.77 4.25 7.10
CA GLU A 33 6.44 3.05 7.61
C GLU A 33 5.51 2.27 8.57
N GLY A 34 4.83 2.97 9.48
CA GLY A 34 3.81 2.36 10.35
C GLY A 34 2.67 1.70 9.56
N THR A 35 2.12 2.40 8.57
CA THR A 35 1.05 1.88 7.70
C THR A 35 1.50 0.63 6.91
N LEU A 36 2.75 0.61 6.44
CA LEU A 36 3.33 -0.54 5.72
C LEU A 36 3.59 -1.74 6.65
N LEU A 37 3.98 -1.51 7.90
CA LEU A 37 4.10 -2.58 8.90
C LEU A 37 2.74 -3.22 9.19
N GLU A 38 1.69 -2.41 9.29
CA GLU A 38 0.32 -2.91 9.42
C GLU A 38 -0.12 -3.72 8.19
N GLU A 39 0.21 -3.24 6.99
CA GLU A 39 -0.07 -3.94 5.72
C GLU A 39 0.57 -5.34 5.71
N VAL A 40 1.88 -5.41 5.98
CA VAL A 40 2.62 -6.68 6.05
C VAL A 40 2.04 -7.59 7.14
N SER A 41 1.69 -7.04 8.31
CA SER A 41 1.04 -7.80 9.38
C SER A 41 -0.29 -8.40 8.93
N GLN A 42 -1.16 -7.63 8.27
CA GLN A 42 -2.44 -8.15 7.74
C GLN A 42 -2.23 -9.22 6.67
N LEU A 43 -1.28 -9.02 5.76
CA LEU A 43 -0.98 -9.97 4.69
C LEU A 43 -0.30 -11.24 5.19
N SER A 44 0.42 -11.18 6.31
CA SER A 44 1.05 -12.36 6.93
C SER A 44 0.04 -13.30 7.60
N ARG A 45 -1.20 -12.85 7.84
CA ARG A 45 -2.25 -13.65 8.48
C ARG A 45 -2.72 -14.78 7.56
N ALA A 46 -3.17 -15.88 8.16
CA ALA A 46 -3.72 -17.02 7.42
C ALA A 46 -4.98 -16.67 6.61
N ARG A 47 -5.74 -15.67 7.05
CA ARG A 47 -6.91 -15.12 6.35
C ARG A 47 -6.80 -13.61 6.24
N ILE A 48 -6.94 -13.10 5.03
CA ILE A 48 -6.96 -11.67 4.73
C ILE A 48 -8.33 -11.08 5.11
N ASN A 49 -8.32 -9.94 5.80
CA ASN A 49 -9.50 -9.08 5.93
C ASN A 49 -9.46 -8.02 4.81
N PRO A 50 -10.33 -8.12 3.78
CA PRO A 50 -10.30 -7.21 2.63
C PRO A 50 -10.65 -5.77 3.02
N VAL A 51 -11.52 -5.57 4.01
CA VAL A 51 -11.91 -4.23 4.47
C VAL A 51 -10.74 -3.55 5.18
N SER A 52 -10.04 -4.28 6.05
CA SER A 52 -8.84 -3.74 6.73
C SER A 52 -7.72 -3.41 5.73
N LEU A 53 -7.47 -4.27 4.74
CA LEU A 53 -6.48 -3.97 3.70
C LEU A 53 -6.86 -2.76 2.85
N GLN A 54 -8.14 -2.59 2.53
CA GLN A 54 -8.60 -1.43 1.78
C GLN A 54 -8.32 -0.13 2.52
N VAL A 55 -8.64 -0.07 3.82
CA VAL A 55 -8.37 1.11 4.65
C VAL A 55 -6.86 1.42 4.71
N ILE A 56 -6.02 0.40 4.85
CA ILE A 56 -4.56 0.53 4.85
C ILE A 56 -4.06 1.06 3.49
N SER A 57 -4.58 0.52 2.39
CA SER A 57 -4.26 0.95 1.02
C SER A 57 -4.66 2.41 0.75
N ASP A 58 -5.83 2.82 1.22
CA ASP A 58 -6.30 4.20 1.11
C ASP A 58 -5.41 5.14 1.92
N ASN A 59 -4.99 4.73 3.13
CA ASN A 59 -4.11 5.52 3.97
C ASN A 59 -2.72 5.70 3.34
N LYS A 60 -2.14 4.62 2.82
CA LYS A 60 -0.89 4.61 2.06
C LYS A 60 -0.96 5.56 0.86
N SER A 61 -2.05 5.52 0.10
CA SER A 61 -2.26 6.40 -1.05
C SER A 61 -2.29 7.88 -0.67
N ARG A 62 -2.98 8.24 0.42
CA ARG A 62 -3.00 9.61 0.95
C ARG A 62 -1.62 10.07 1.43
N LEU A 63 -0.91 9.22 2.16
CA LEU A 63 0.43 9.53 2.66
C LEU A 63 1.44 9.73 1.51
N LEU A 64 1.41 8.87 0.49
CA LEU A 64 2.25 9.02 -0.70
C LEU A 64 1.98 10.32 -1.45
N ALA A 65 0.71 10.71 -1.60
CA ALA A 65 0.35 11.99 -2.22
C ALA A 65 0.90 13.18 -1.43
N ALA A 66 0.80 13.14 -0.09
CA ALA A 66 1.34 14.16 0.78
C ALA A 66 2.88 14.22 0.72
N ILE A 67 3.57 13.06 0.77
CA ILE A 67 5.03 12.97 0.65
C ILE A 67 5.49 13.58 -0.67
N ASN A 68 4.82 13.25 -1.79
CA ASN A 68 5.15 13.80 -3.09
C ASN A 68 5.00 15.33 -3.12
N PHE A 69 3.92 15.87 -2.53
CA PHE A 69 3.74 17.32 -2.41
C PHE A 69 4.89 17.99 -1.64
N TYR A 70 5.29 17.44 -0.48
CA TYR A 70 6.38 18.02 0.31
C TYR A 70 7.76 17.83 -0.31
N ASP A 71 7.99 16.78 -1.10
CA ASP A 71 9.25 16.62 -1.85
C ASP A 71 9.37 17.66 -2.97
N GLU A 72 8.27 17.97 -3.67
CA GLU A 72 8.27 19.05 -4.67
C GLU A 72 8.50 20.41 -4.00
N GLU A 73 7.81 20.70 -2.90
CA GLU A 73 8.04 21.93 -2.11
C GLU A 73 9.49 22.03 -1.60
N ARG A 74 10.10 20.91 -1.21
CA ARG A 74 11.53 20.83 -0.85
C ARG A 74 12.41 21.19 -2.05
N LYS A 75 12.19 20.60 -3.23
CA LYS A 75 12.96 20.91 -4.47
C LYS A 75 12.85 22.39 -4.86
N HIS A 76 11.66 22.97 -4.72
CA HIS A 76 11.45 24.40 -4.94
C HIS A 76 12.25 25.26 -3.95
N ALA A 77 12.18 24.94 -2.66
CA ALA A 77 12.92 25.65 -1.62
C ALA A 77 14.46 25.51 -1.79
N GLU A 78 14.95 24.33 -2.19
CA GLU A 78 16.36 24.08 -2.52
C GLU A 78 16.85 24.98 -3.64
N LYS A 79 16.10 25.03 -4.75
CA LYS A 79 16.42 25.87 -5.90
C LYS A 79 16.48 27.35 -5.52
N ASN A 80 15.54 27.80 -4.69
CA ASN A 80 15.47 29.18 -4.21
C ASN A 80 16.60 29.53 -3.22
N ALA A 81 17.05 28.56 -2.41
CA ALA A 81 18.14 28.74 -1.45
C ALA A 81 19.54 28.45 -2.03
N GLN A 82 19.63 27.96 -3.26
CA GLN A 82 20.85 27.42 -3.88
C GLN A 82 21.56 26.40 -2.98
N LEU A 83 20.76 25.58 -2.29
CA LEU A 83 21.24 24.48 -1.45
C LEU A 83 21.03 23.17 -2.20
N TYR A 84 22.01 22.29 -2.11
CA TYR A 84 21.99 21.00 -2.78
C TYR A 84 22.25 19.87 -1.78
N ILE A 85 21.47 18.81 -1.90
CA ILE A 85 21.67 17.52 -1.23
C ILE A 85 23.11 17.02 -1.50
N PRO A 86 23.85 16.48 -0.53
CA PRO A 86 23.48 16.12 0.85
C PRO A 86 23.59 17.26 1.87
N TYR A 87 23.38 18.51 1.45
CA TYR A 87 23.43 19.71 2.31
C TYR A 87 24.73 19.82 3.10
N LYS A 88 25.88 19.56 2.45
CA LYS A 88 27.22 19.54 3.08
C LYS A 88 27.55 20.81 3.88
N ASN A 89 26.94 21.94 3.52
CA ASN A 89 27.14 23.24 4.15
C ASN A 89 26.23 23.47 5.39
N ASN A 90 25.35 22.52 5.73
CA ASN A 90 24.46 22.60 6.88
C ASN A 90 24.26 21.23 7.53
N ALA A 91 25.03 20.95 8.58
CA ALA A 91 25.03 19.68 9.29
C ALA A 91 23.64 19.27 9.83
N ARG A 92 22.79 20.22 10.25
CA ARG A 92 21.43 19.94 10.72
C ARG A 92 20.55 19.40 9.60
N LEU A 93 20.61 20.01 8.41
CA LEU A 93 19.86 19.56 7.24
C LEU A 93 20.38 18.23 6.70
N ALA A 94 21.70 18.04 6.69
CA ALA A 94 22.34 16.79 6.29
C ALA A 94 21.88 15.62 7.17
N THR A 95 21.90 15.78 8.50
CA THR A 95 21.46 14.75 9.46
C THR A 95 19.99 14.37 9.24
N ARG A 96 19.11 15.35 9.02
CA ARG A 96 17.69 15.08 8.72
C ARG A 96 17.52 14.35 7.39
N TRP A 97 18.27 14.76 6.37
CA TRP A 97 18.24 14.10 5.07
C TRP A 97 18.67 12.63 5.15
N GLU A 98 19.72 12.33 5.90
CA GLU A 98 20.14 10.96 6.17
C GLU A 98 19.02 10.15 6.83
N GLY A 99 18.36 10.71 7.85
CA GLY A 99 17.18 10.08 8.48
C GLY A 99 16.05 9.80 7.48
N ILE A 100 15.69 10.79 6.66
CA ILE A 100 14.68 10.65 5.60
C ILE A 100 15.04 9.52 4.63
N THR A 101 16.29 9.47 4.16
CA THR A 101 16.73 8.42 3.23
C THR A 101 16.73 7.02 3.85
N LEU A 102 16.98 6.92 5.16
CA LEU A 102 16.92 5.66 5.89
C LEU A 102 15.48 5.15 5.97
N VAL A 103 14.53 6.00 6.34
CA VAL A 103 13.09 5.65 6.42
C VAL A 103 12.57 5.29 5.04
N LEU A 104 12.96 6.03 3.99
CA LEU A 104 12.57 5.73 2.61
C LEU A 104 13.04 4.35 2.16
N ARG A 105 14.27 3.95 2.52
CA ARG A 105 14.78 2.60 2.22
C ARG A 105 13.94 1.53 2.92
N ARG A 106 13.66 1.70 4.21
CA ARG A 106 12.84 0.75 4.98
C ARG A 106 11.42 0.65 4.44
N ALA A 107 10.79 1.78 4.11
CA ALA A 107 9.47 1.81 3.48
C ALA A 107 9.49 1.06 2.13
N SER A 108 10.54 1.22 1.33
CA SER A 108 10.68 0.46 0.07
C SER A 108 10.81 -1.05 0.32
N ASP A 109 11.60 -1.47 1.31
CA ASP A 109 11.76 -2.88 1.66
C ASP A 109 10.43 -3.49 2.15
N LEU A 110 9.69 -2.77 2.99
CA LEU A 110 8.37 -3.20 3.46
C LEU A 110 7.35 -3.30 2.32
N ASN A 111 7.36 -2.33 1.41
CA ASN A 111 6.49 -2.36 0.23
C ASN A 111 6.80 -3.56 -0.68
N GLN A 112 8.09 -3.89 -0.86
CA GLN A 112 8.49 -5.08 -1.61
C GLN A 112 7.97 -6.37 -0.94
N ARG A 113 8.08 -6.47 0.39
CA ARG A 113 7.55 -7.62 1.15
C ARG A 113 6.02 -7.73 1.03
N SER A 114 5.32 -6.60 1.12
CA SER A 114 3.86 -6.53 0.94
C SER A 114 3.44 -7.09 -0.43
N ASN A 115 4.14 -6.68 -1.50
CA ASN A 115 3.91 -7.22 -2.85
C ASN A 115 4.15 -8.74 -2.93
N GLN A 116 5.25 -9.24 -2.37
CA GLN A 116 5.54 -10.69 -2.38
C GLN A 116 4.46 -11.50 -1.67
N LEU A 117 3.95 -11.02 -0.53
CA LEU A 117 2.87 -11.68 0.19
C LEU A 117 1.57 -11.69 -0.62
N LEU A 118 1.23 -10.56 -1.27
CA LEU A 118 0.08 -10.47 -2.17
C LEU A 118 0.19 -11.47 -3.33
N GLU A 119 1.36 -11.60 -3.95
CA GLU A 119 1.62 -12.57 -5.02
C GLU A 119 1.37 -14.01 -4.56
N ILE A 120 1.89 -14.40 -3.39
CA ILE A 120 1.66 -15.72 -2.79
C ILE A 120 0.16 -15.98 -2.58
N HIS A 121 -0.59 -15.00 -2.07
CA HIS A 121 -2.04 -15.14 -1.87
C HIS A 121 -2.78 -15.28 -3.20
N MET A 122 -2.41 -14.51 -4.22
CA MET A 122 -3.01 -14.60 -5.55
C MET A 122 -2.73 -15.95 -6.22
N GLU A 123 -1.51 -16.49 -6.06
CA GLU A 123 -1.14 -17.82 -6.56
C GLU A 123 -2.00 -18.91 -5.88
N ARG A 124 -2.13 -18.86 -4.55
CA ARG A 124 -2.96 -19.83 -3.79
C ARG A 124 -4.42 -19.78 -4.21
N VAL A 125 -5.00 -18.58 -4.33
CA VAL A 125 -6.40 -18.41 -4.78
C VAL A 125 -6.58 -18.94 -6.21
N THR A 126 -5.61 -18.69 -7.09
CA THR A 126 -5.66 -19.17 -8.48
C THR A 126 -5.57 -20.70 -8.54
N THR A 127 -4.67 -21.31 -7.78
CA THR A 127 -4.55 -22.77 -7.68
C THR A 127 -5.80 -23.41 -7.10
N LEU A 128 -6.35 -22.86 -6.02
CA LEU A 128 -7.62 -23.31 -5.45
C LEU A 128 -8.76 -23.23 -6.45
N ARG A 129 -8.88 -22.13 -7.22
CA ARG A 129 -9.88 -22.03 -8.30
C ARG A 129 -9.69 -23.12 -9.35
N LYS A 130 -8.44 -23.37 -9.80
CA LYS A 130 -8.14 -24.44 -10.78
C LYS A 130 -8.56 -25.82 -10.26
N LEU A 131 -8.26 -26.13 -9.00
CA LEU A 131 -8.66 -27.38 -8.37
C LEU A 131 -10.18 -27.52 -8.29
N ILE A 132 -10.88 -26.48 -7.83
CA ILE A 132 -12.36 -26.47 -7.77
C ILE A 132 -12.97 -26.71 -9.15
N VAL A 133 -12.46 -26.04 -10.18
CA VAL A 133 -12.91 -26.22 -11.58
C VAL A 133 -12.61 -27.64 -12.07
N GLN A 134 -11.45 -28.21 -11.74
CA GLN A 134 -11.09 -29.58 -12.12
C GLN A 134 -11.95 -30.64 -11.39
N THR A 135 -12.24 -30.45 -10.10
CA THR A 135 -13.10 -31.37 -9.33
C THR A 135 -14.58 -31.23 -9.65
N GLY A 136 -15.05 -30.01 -9.98
CA GLY A 136 -16.42 -29.77 -10.45
C GLY A 136 -16.68 -30.28 -11.88
N ASN A 137 -15.61 -30.53 -12.64
CA ASN A 137 -15.65 -31.13 -13.96
C ASN A 137 -15.45 -32.66 -13.94
N MET A 138 -15.39 -33.32 -12.77
CA MET A 138 -15.51 -34.77 -12.74
C MET A 138 -16.97 -35.15 -13.06
N PRO A 139 -17.25 -35.85 -14.17
CA PRO A 139 -18.58 -36.40 -14.37
C PRO A 139 -18.84 -37.38 -13.23
N SER A 140 -19.97 -37.23 -12.56
CA SER A 140 -20.49 -38.21 -11.60
C SER A 140 -20.55 -39.59 -12.28
N LEU A 141 -19.52 -40.41 -12.10
CA LEU A 141 -19.43 -41.76 -12.64
C LEU A 141 -19.49 -42.74 -11.45
N TYR A 142 -20.44 -43.70 -11.54
CA TYR A 142 -20.87 -44.72 -10.56
C TYR A 142 -21.86 -44.23 -9.48
N GLY A 143 -23.09 -44.72 -9.31
CA GLY A 143 -23.96 -45.77 -9.89
C GLY A 143 -25.27 -45.75 -9.07
N GLU A 144 -26.46 -45.99 -9.63
CA GLU A 144 -27.14 -47.30 -9.55
C GLU A 144 -28.37 -47.27 -10.48
N ASP A 145 -28.35 -48.16 -11.48
CA ASP A 145 -29.53 -48.60 -12.22
C ASP A 145 -30.44 -49.40 -11.29
N GLY A 146 -31.73 -49.11 -11.31
CA GLY A 146 -32.79 -49.90 -10.68
C GLY A 146 -34.06 -49.82 -11.53
N ASP A 147 -34.17 -50.74 -12.48
CA ASP A 147 -35.32 -50.99 -13.34
C ASP A 147 -36.55 -51.50 -12.53
N HIS A 148 -37.72 -51.40 -13.17
CA HIS A 148 -39.00 -52.08 -12.91
C HIS A 148 -40.11 -51.35 -12.12
N SER A 149 -41.02 -50.79 -12.90
CA SER A 149 -42.48 -51.05 -12.86
C SER A 149 -43.14 -51.37 -11.52
N HIS A 150 -43.93 -50.43 -11.00
CA HIS A 150 -45.18 -50.79 -10.33
C HIS A 150 -46.30 -49.84 -10.75
N HIS A 151 -47.26 -50.42 -11.48
CA HIS A 151 -48.62 -49.90 -11.59
C HIS A 151 -49.18 -49.62 -10.19
N HIS A 152 -49.55 -48.38 -9.91
CA HIS A 152 -50.62 -48.09 -8.97
C HIS A 152 -51.55 -47.02 -9.54
N VAL A 153 -52.76 -47.50 -9.84
CA VAL A 153 -53.99 -46.80 -10.15
C VAL A 153 -54.28 -45.73 -9.08
N GLY A 154 -54.67 -44.52 -9.49
CA GLY A 154 -54.95 -43.45 -8.53
C GLY A 154 -55.51 -42.16 -9.11
N ASN A 155 -56.68 -42.28 -9.72
CA ASN A 155 -57.74 -41.28 -9.96
C ASN A 155 -57.39 -39.78 -10.09
N SER A 156 -57.78 -39.25 -11.25
CA SER A 156 -57.92 -37.85 -11.63
C SER A 156 -58.79 -37.00 -10.70
N TYR A 157 -58.38 -35.74 -10.46
CA TYR A 157 -59.30 -34.58 -10.53
C TYR A 157 -58.55 -33.35 -11.05
N ARG A 158 -58.86 -32.93 -12.28
CA ARG A 158 -58.60 -31.58 -12.82
C ARG A 158 -59.68 -30.65 -12.26
N ILE A 159 -59.30 -29.51 -11.70
CA ILE A 159 -60.18 -28.35 -11.59
C ILE A 159 -59.49 -27.21 -12.35
N SER A 160 -60.14 -26.74 -13.40
CA SER A 160 -59.88 -25.45 -14.03
C SER A 160 -61.24 -24.75 -14.11
N VAL A 161 -61.25 -23.48 -13.68
CA VAL A 161 -62.42 -22.59 -13.57
C VAL A 161 -63.15 -22.42 -14.89
#